data_AF-A0ABD4V6U7-F1
#
_entry.id   AF-A0ABD4V6U7-F1
#
_cell.length_a   1.000
_cell.length_b   1.000
_cell.length_c   1.000
_cell.angle_alpha   90.00
_cell.angle_beta   90.00
_cell.angle_gamma   90.00
#
_symmetry.space_group_name_H-M   'P 1'
#
loop_
_entity.id
_entity.type
_entity.pdbx_description
1 polymer ?
#
loop_
_entity_poly.entity_id
_entity_poly.type
_entity_poly.pdbx_seq_one_letter_code
_entity_poly.pdbx_strand_id
1 'polypeptide(L)'
;MARPYSPGPKQFVFSVGDGDDRQVSVGDPQEAYVAFSAFFRERDAETYTISDEPSGQRLVLTPGQGVISRIEDGNRPRSEHLKVDRGNRFLPSAMLFFENGYAGLDRFCQWTSDVAHLDASPEVRGAARAATMTTEAAAIEEVARIWADSGTVDPSGRHYVFFDAHDVEDDRAERAELLKLIEFLGIERVDAPAESAPGEVWVRTDKRLDVECARWS
;
A
#
# COMPACT_ATOMS: atom_id res chain seq x y z
N MET A 1 -1.77 -16.56 -4.87
CA MET A 1 -0.66 -16.87 -5.82
C MET A 1 -0.87 -16.04 -7.09
N ALA A 2 -0.12 -14.95 -7.25
CA ALA A 2 -0.11 -14.15 -8.47
C ALA A 2 0.43 -14.98 -9.64
N ARG A 3 -0.14 -14.80 -10.85
CA ARG A 3 0.33 -15.49 -12.06
C ARG A 3 1.76 -15.06 -12.40
N PRO A 4 2.63 -15.98 -12.88
CA PRO A 4 3.97 -15.63 -13.32
C PRO A 4 3.95 -14.60 -14.45
N TYR A 5 4.79 -13.58 -14.29
CA TYR A 5 5.14 -12.56 -15.27
C TYR A 5 5.55 -13.19 -16.62
N SER A 6 4.91 -12.76 -17.72
CA SER A 6 5.34 -13.07 -19.09
C SER A 6 6.02 -11.84 -19.69
N PRO A 7 7.34 -11.88 -19.96
CA PRO A 7 8.07 -10.75 -20.50
C PRO A 7 7.75 -10.58 -21.99
N GLY A 8 6.71 -9.80 -22.28
CA GLY A 8 6.62 -9.02 -23.51
C GLY A 8 7.00 -7.57 -23.19
N PRO A 9 7.43 -6.76 -24.18
CA PRO A 9 7.69 -5.36 -23.93
C PRO A 9 6.40 -4.70 -23.39
N LYS A 10 6.46 -4.17 -22.17
CA LYS A 10 5.35 -3.36 -21.62
C LYS A 10 5.45 -1.96 -22.20
N GLN A 11 4.31 -1.38 -22.52
CA GLN A 11 4.20 -0.01 -23.01
C GLN A 11 3.47 0.82 -21.99
N PHE A 12 4.15 1.84 -21.48
CA PHE A 12 3.58 2.79 -20.53
C PHE A 12 3.57 4.19 -21.13
N VAL A 13 2.57 4.98 -20.74
CA VAL A 13 2.50 6.41 -21.04
C VAL A 13 2.52 7.18 -19.73
N PHE A 14 3.46 8.11 -19.59
CA PHE A 14 3.53 9.03 -18.46
C PHE A 14 2.99 10.38 -18.88
N SER A 15 2.04 10.92 -18.12
CA SER A 15 1.39 12.20 -18.44
C SER A 15 1.20 13.04 -17.18
N VAL A 16 1.24 14.37 -17.36
CA VAL A 16 0.82 15.37 -16.37
C VAL A 16 -0.35 16.23 -16.86
N GLY A 17 -0.94 15.88 -18.01
CA GLY A 17 -2.09 16.59 -18.59
C GLY A 17 -1.74 17.88 -19.35
N ASP A 18 -0.47 18.13 -19.66
CA ASP A 18 -0.01 19.28 -20.46
C ASP A 18 0.11 18.96 -21.97
N GLY A 19 -0.14 17.71 -22.36
CA GLY A 19 -0.07 17.22 -23.73
C GLY A 19 1.33 16.76 -24.17
N ASP A 20 2.35 16.86 -23.31
CA ASP A 20 3.70 16.35 -23.56
C ASP A 20 3.90 14.98 -22.91
N ASP A 21 3.12 14.01 -23.39
CA ASP A 21 3.09 12.65 -22.87
C ASP A 21 4.35 11.87 -23.25
N ARG A 22 4.95 11.17 -22.28
CA ARG A 22 6.16 10.36 -22.48
C ARG A 22 5.78 8.88 -22.63
N GLN A 23 5.94 8.37 -23.85
CA GLN A 23 5.81 6.94 -24.12
C GLN A 23 7.10 6.19 -23.78
N VAL A 24 6.96 5.05 -23.09
CA VAL A 24 8.08 4.23 -22.63
C VAL A 24 7.79 2.77 -22.93
N SER A 25 8.66 2.13 -23.71
CA SER A 25 8.60 0.69 -23.98
C SER A 25 9.78 0.01 -23.29
N VAL A 26 9.50 -0.94 -22.41
CA VAL A 26 10.50 -1.58 -21.55
C VAL A 26 10.40 -3.08 -21.57
N GLY A 27 11.54 -3.75 -21.41
CA GLY A 27 11.59 -5.20 -21.24
C GLY A 27 11.39 -5.64 -19.79
N ASP A 28 11.53 -4.71 -18.85
CA ASP A 28 11.58 -4.98 -17.41
C ASP A 28 10.93 -3.86 -16.57
N PRO A 29 10.22 -4.15 -15.46
CA PRO A 29 9.62 -3.13 -14.59
C PRO A 29 10.61 -2.12 -14.00
N GLN A 30 11.86 -2.51 -13.73
CA GLN A 30 12.86 -1.58 -13.18
C GLN A 30 13.21 -0.48 -14.19
N GLU A 31 13.23 -0.79 -15.49
CA GLU A 31 13.46 0.21 -16.53
C GLU A 31 12.32 1.25 -16.55
N ALA A 32 11.06 0.81 -16.42
CA ALA A 32 9.92 1.73 -16.30
C ALA A 32 10.00 2.57 -15.04
N TYR A 33 10.38 1.98 -13.90
CA TYR A 33 10.58 2.70 -12.65
C TYR A 33 11.64 3.80 -12.76
N VAL A 34 12.79 3.51 -13.37
CA VAL A 34 13.86 4.50 -13.58
C VAL A 34 13.37 5.64 -14.47
N ALA A 35 12.70 5.31 -15.59
CA ALA A 35 12.16 6.30 -16.51
C ALA A 35 11.10 7.19 -15.84
N PHE A 36 10.20 6.60 -15.06
CA PHE A 36 9.17 7.35 -14.33
C PHE A 36 9.77 8.19 -13.21
N SER A 37 10.75 7.68 -12.46
CA SER A 37 11.43 8.42 -11.41
C SER A 37 12.21 9.63 -11.94
N ALA A 38 12.70 9.57 -13.19
CA ALA A 38 13.24 10.74 -13.88
C ALA A 38 12.12 11.72 -14.25
N PHE A 39 11.05 11.25 -14.90
CA PHE A 39 9.89 12.06 -15.27
C PHE A 39 9.27 12.80 -14.07
N PHE A 40 9.08 12.09 -12.95
CA PHE A 40 8.52 12.62 -11.71
C PHE A 40 9.40 13.69 -11.04
N ARG A 41 10.73 13.65 -11.25
CA ARG A 41 11.66 14.68 -10.73
C ARG A 41 11.81 15.88 -11.67
N GLU A 42 11.68 15.65 -12.98
CA GLU A 42 11.80 16.68 -14.02
C GLU A 42 10.56 17.59 -14.07
N ARG A 43 9.40 17.05 -13.71
CA ARG A 43 8.11 17.75 -13.73
C ARG A 43 7.71 18.10 -12.31
N ASP A 44 7.23 19.32 -12.12
CA ASP A 44 6.52 19.72 -10.90
C ASP A 44 5.04 19.87 -11.29
N ALA A 45 4.27 18.82 -11.05
CA ALA A 45 2.86 18.74 -11.39
C ALA A 45 2.02 18.31 -10.19
N GLU A 46 0.77 18.75 -10.16
CA GLU A 46 -0.19 18.34 -9.13
C GLU A 46 -0.61 16.87 -9.30
N THR A 47 -0.64 16.39 -10.54
CA THR A 47 -1.10 15.03 -10.90
C THR A 47 -0.16 14.40 -11.92
N TYR A 48 0.18 13.13 -11.68
CA TYR A 48 0.96 12.28 -12.57
C TYR A 48 0.13 11.05 -12.90
N THR A 49 0.07 10.68 -14.17
CA THR A 49 -0.62 9.49 -14.64
C THR A 49 0.38 8.54 -15.28
N ILE A 50 0.32 7.28 -14.91
CA ILE A 50 0.98 6.16 -15.58
C ILE A 50 -0.13 5.31 -16.20
N SER A 51 -0.13 5.19 -17.51
CA SER A 51 -1.09 4.36 -18.25
C SER A 51 -0.41 3.16 -18.85
N ASP A 52 -0.96 1.97 -18.61
CA ASP A 52 -0.74 0.75 -19.38
C ASP A 52 -1.92 0.62 -20.36
N GLU A 53 -1.80 1.26 -21.53
CA GLU A 53 -2.89 1.34 -22.51
C GLU A 53 -3.34 -0.04 -23.01
N PRO A 54 -2.43 -1.01 -23.31
CA PRO A 54 -2.84 -2.35 -23.74
C PRO A 54 -3.74 -3.08 -22.72
N SER A 55 -3.51 -2.87 -21.43
CA SER A 55 -4.30 -3.49 -20.37
C SER A 55 -5.51 -2.64 -19.94
N GLY A 56 -5.58 -1.38 -20.37
CA GLY A 56 -6.58 -0.43 -19.92
C GLY A 56 -6.42 -0.03 -18.44
N GLN A 57 -5.23 -0.19 -17.88
CA GLN A 57 -4.97 0.11 -16.46
C GLN A 57 -4.24 1.44 -16.31
N ARG A 58 -4.56 2.19 -15.26
CA ARG A 58 -3.93 3.47 -14.95
C ARG A 58 -3.66 3.61 -13.46
N LEU A 59 -2.53 4.23 -13.15
CA LEU A 59 -2.15 4.70 -11.82
C LEU A 59 -2.06 6.22 -11.86
N VAL A 60 -2.81 6.88 -10.99
CA VAL A 60 -2.85 8.34 -10.86
C VAL A 60 -2.29 8.71 -9.49
N LEU A 61 -1.25 9.56 -9.48
CA LEU A 61 -0.60 10.06 -8.29
C LEU A 61 -0.92 11.54 -8.15
N THR A 62 -1.43 11.96 -7.00
CA THR A 62 -1.71 13.38 -6.69
C THR A 62 -0.96 13.76 -5.42
N PRO A 63 0.37 14.02 -5.49
CA PRO A 63 1.21 14.21 -4.31
C PRO A 63 0.76 15.35 -3.40
N GLY A 64 0.35 16.48 -3.98
CA GLY A 64 -0.14 17.63 -3.22
C GLY A 64 -1.40 17.35 -2.39
N GLN A 65 -2.18 16.33 -2.77
CA GLN A 65 -3.36 15.89 -2.02
C GLN A 65 -3.10 14.63 -1.18
N GLY A 66 -1.93 14.01 -1.28
CA GLY A 66 -1.64 12.74 -0.63
C GLY A 66 -2.55 11.62 -1.14
N VAL A 67 -2.89 11.58 -2.43
CA VAL A 67 -3.83 10.59 -2.99
C VAL A 67 -3.15 9.77 -4.08
N ILE A 68 -3.38 8.46 -4.03
CA ILE A 68 -3.09 7.54 -5.13
C ILE A 68 -4.43 6.96 -5.59
N SER A 69 -4.65 6.91 -6.89
CA SER A 69 -5.81 6.24 -7.48
C SER A 69 -5.37 5.17 -8.46
N ARG A 70 -6.04 4.03 -8.42
CA ARG A 70 -5.87 2.96 -9.40
C ARG A 70 -7.15 2.79 -10.19
N ILE A 71 -7.01 2.69 -11.50
CA ILE A 71 -8.12 2.61 -12.44
C ILE A 71 -7.89 1.40 -13.34
N GLU A 72 -8.93 0.60 -13.51
CA GLU A 72 -8.99 -0.46 -14.52
C GLU A 72 -10.19 -0.18 -15.42
N ASP A 73 -9.91 0.13 -16.67
CA ASP A 73 -10.91 0.33 -17.71
C ASP A 73 -11.39 -1.04 -18.22
N GLY A 74 -12.69 -1.18 -18.44
CA GLY A 74 -13.30 -2.44 -18.87
C GLY A 74 -14.81 -2.35 -18.94
N ASN A 75 -15.50 -3.50 -19.08
CA ASN A 75 -16.97 -3.55 -19.11
C ASN A 75 -17.63 -3.02 -17.82
N ARG A 76 -16.90 -3.04 -16.70
CA ARG A 76 -17.25 -2.36 -15.45
C ARG A 76 -16.00 -1.61 -14.99
N PRO A 77 -15.84 -0.33 -15.37
CA PRO A 77 -14.71 0.47 -14.94
C PRO A 77 -14.64 0.49 -13.42
N ARG A 78 -13.44 0.29 -12.87
CA ARG A 78 -13.18 0.36 -11.44
C ARG A 78 -12.21 1.48 -11.17
N SER A 79 -12.59 2.38 -10.27
CA SER A 79 -11.71 3.39 -9.71
C SER A 79 -11.66 3.18 -8.21
N GLU A 80 -10.46 3.09 -7.68
CA GLU A 80 -10.23 2.99 -6.24
C GLU A 80 -9.14 3.96 -5.83
N HIS A 81 -9.29 4.51 -4.63
CA HIS A 81 -8.48 5.60 -4.12
C HIS A 81 -7.89 5.24 -2.77
N LEU A 82 -6.67 5.69 -2.55
CA LEU A 82 -5.91 5.49 -1.32
C LEU A 82 -5.41 6.85 -0.87
N LYS A 83 -5.70 7.21 0.39
CA LYS A 83 -5.04 8.34 1.05
C LYS A 83 -3.71 7.85 1.59
N VAL A 84 -2.66 8.55 1.21
CA VAL A 84 -1.29 8.28 1.58
C VAL A 84 -0.94 9.19 2.75
N ASP A 85 -0.68 8.57 3.90
CA ASP A 85 -0.24 9.30 5.10
C ASP A 85 1.27 9.67 4.98
N ARG A 86 2.04 8.94 4.14
CA ARG A 86 3.49 9.14 3.95
C ARG A 86 3.89 9.44 2.50
N GLY A 87 4.52 10.59 2.25
CA GLY A 87 4.93 11.00 0.90
C GLY A 87 5.86 10.03 0.15
N ASN A 88 6.52 9.10 0.83
CA ASN A 88 7.39 8.12 0.16
C ASN A 88 6.62 6.99 -0.56
N ARG A 89 5.28 6.86 -0.44
CA ARG A 89 4.52 5.75 -1.05
C ARG A 89 4.28 5.92 -2.56
N PHE A 90 4.49 7.10 -3.14
CA PHE A 90 4.24 7.34 -4.57
C PHE A 90 5.13 6.52 -5.50
N LEU A 91 6.46 6.60 -5.32
CA LEU A 91 7.40 5.86 -6.19
C LEU A 91 7.32 4.33 -5.98
N PRO A 92 7.25 3.80 -4.74
CA PRO A 92 6.97 2.38 -4.52
C PRO A 92 5.66 1.92 -5.16
N SER A 93 4.59 2.73 -5.13
CA SER A 93 3.34 2.38 -5.81
C SER A 93 3.52 2.28 -7.33
N ALA A 94 4.31 3.18 -7.93
CA ALA A 94 4.64 3.08 -9.34
C ALA A 94 5.37 1.76 -9.66
N MET A 95 6.34 1.36 -8.82
CA MET A 95 7.05 0.08 -8.96
C MET A 95 6.10 -1.12 -8.94
N LEU A 96 5.23 -1.21 -7.92
CA LEU A 96 4.24 -2.29 -7.80
C LEU A 96 3.30 -2.36 -9.01
N PHE A 97 2.92 -1.20 -9.55
CA PHE A 97 2.11 -1.12 -10.77
C PHE A 97 2.89 -1.57 -12.01
N PHE A 98 4.16 -1.21 -12.16
CA PHE A 98 4.98 -1.70 -13.28
C PHE A 98 5.16 -3.21 -13.25
N GLU A 99 5.30 -3.79 -12.07
CA GLU A 99 5.44 -5.24 -11.90
C GLU A 99 4.13 -5.96 -12.23
N ASN A 100 3.04 -5.56 -11.57
CA ASN A 100 1.83 -6.37 -11.44
C ASN A 100 0.52 -5.63 -11.80
N GLY A 101 0.61 -4.42 -12.34
CA GLY A 101 -0.54 -3.60 -12.75
C GLY A 101 -1.45 -3.25 -11.57
N TYR A 102 -2.75 -3.12 -11.85
CA TYR A 102 -3.79 -2.79 -10.87
C TYR A 102 -3.77 -3.69 -9.62
N ALA A 103 -3.59 -5.00 -9.81
CA ALA A 103 -3.59 -5.99 -8.73
C ALA A 103 -2.31 -5.94 -7.88
N GLY A 104 -1.18 -5.44 -8.42
CA GLY A 104 0.04 -5.22 -7.66
C GLY A 104 -0.14 -4.30 -6.47
N LEU A 105 -1.09 -3.37 -6.60
CA LEU A 105 -1.42 -2.39 -5.58
C LEU A 105 -2.33 -2.93 -4.47
N ASP A 106 -2.83 -4.17 -4.59
CA ASP A 106 -3.61 -4.83 -3.51
C ASP A 106 -2.80 -4.99 -2.22
N ARG A 107 -1.46 -4.86 -2.29
CA ARG A 107 -0.60 -4.77 -1.12
C ARG A 107 -1.02 -3.63 -0.17
N PHE A 108 -1.60 -2.56 -0.70
CA PHE A 108 -2.23 -1.51 0.10
C PHE A 108 -3.71 -1.89 0.29
N CYS A 109 -4.18 -2.13 1.51
CA CYS A 109 -5.54 -2.65 1.73
C CYS A 109 -6.61 -1.57 1.96
N GLN A 110 -6.22 -0.29 1.98
CA GLN A 110 -7.11 0.83 2.32
C GLN A 110 -7.74 1.52 1.11
N TRP A 111 -7.85 0.79 -0.01
CA TRP A 111 -8.53 1.26 -1.20
C TRP A 111 -10.02 1.48 -0.93
N THR A 112 -10.54 2.62 -1.38
CA THR A 112 -11.96 2.94 -1.34
C THR A 112 -12.45 3.38 -2.71
N SER A 113 -13.64 2.94 -3.11
CA SER A 113 -14.24 3.37 -4.37
C SER A 113 -14.89 4.76 -4.28
N ASP A 114 -15.12 5.27 -3.07
CA ASP A 114 -15.72 6.58 -2.85
C ASP A 114 -14.66 7.57 -2.36
N VAL A 115 -14.37 8.58 -3.18
CA VAL A 115 -13.39 9.63 -2.85
C VAL A 115 -13.78 10.41 -1.58
N ALA A 116 -15.07 10.51 -1.25
CA ALA A 116 -15.53 11.19 -0.05
C ALA A 116 -15.05 10.51 1.24
N HIS A 117 -14.76 9.19 1.19
CA HIS A 117 -14.18 8.49 2.34
C HIS A 117 -12.73 8.91 2.63
N LEU A 118 -12.03 9.56 1.69
CA LEU A 118 -10.67 10.05 1.92
C LEU A 118 -10.62 11.26 2.87
N ASP A 119 -11.74 11.97 3.03
CA ASP A 119 -11.85 13.12 3.94
C ASP A 119 -12.05 12.71 5.40
N ALA A 120 -12.35 11.44 5.66
CA ALA A 120 -12.45 10.90 7.00
C ALA A 120 -11.08 10.88 7.70
N SER A 121 -11.08 11.07 9.02
CA SER A 121 -9.83 10.98 9.80
C SER A 121 -9.17 9.61 9.62
N PRO A 122 -7.83 9.51 9.73
CA PRO A 122 -7.13 8.22 9.64
C PRO A 122 -7.74 7.14 10.54
N GLU A 123 -8.13 7.50 11.78
CA GLU A 123 -8.73 6.57 12.74
C GLU A 123 -10.09 6.06 12.29
N VAL A 124 -10.92 6.91 11.67
CA VAL A 124 -12.21 6.51 11.12
C VAL A 124 -12.01 5.58 9.91
N ARG A 125 -11.05 5.90 9.03
CA ARG A 125 -10.71 5.04 7.88
C ARG A 125 -10.21 3.67 8.33
N GLY A 126 -9.28 3.63 9.28
CA GLY A 126 -8.75 2.38 9.84
C GLY A 126 -9.82 1.53 10.51
N ALA A 127 -10.69 2.15 11.33
CA ALA A 127 -11.80 1.45 11.96
C ALA A 127 -12.82 0.90 10.95
N ALA A 128 -13.15 1.69 9.92
CA ALA A 128 -14.06 1.26 8.86
C ALA A 128 -13.49 0.07 8.08
N ARG A 129 -12.18 0.08 7.78
CA ARG A 129 -11.49 -1.04 7.13
C ARG A 129 -11.51 -2.28 8.01
N ALA A 130 -11.12 -2.18 9.28
CA ALA A 130 -11.17 -3.32 10.21
C ALA A 130 -12.57 -3.93 10.32
N ALA A 131 -13.62 -3.10 10.30
CA ALA A 131 -15.01 -3.57 10.34
C ALA A 131 -15.44 -4.41 9.13
N THR A 132 -14.71 -4.36 8.01
CA THR A 132 -14.96 -5.24 6.85
C THR A 132 -14.49 -6.68 7.09
N MET A 133 -13.59 -6.89 8.07
CA MET A 133 -13.06 -8.20 8.43
C MET A 133 -13.95 -8.86 9.46
N THR A 134 -14.91 -9.65 8.97
CA THR A 134 -15.92 -10.31 9.81
C THR A 134 -15.52 -11.71 10.27
N THR A 135 -14.37 -12.21 9.84
CA THR A 135 -13.88 -13.55 10.17
C THR A 135 -12.47 -13.49 10.75
N GLU A 136 -12.16 -14.43 11.64
CA GLU A 136 -10.83 -14.56 12.25
C GLU A 136 -9.74 -14.74 11.19
N ALA A 137 -9.98 -15.59 10.19
CA ALA A 137 -9.01 -15.86 9.12
C ALA A 137 -8.66 -14.59 8.32
N ALA A 138 -9.66 -13.80 7.94
CA ALA A 138 -9.43 -12.54 7.21
C ALA A 138 -8.69 -11.51 8.08
N ALA A 139 -9.01 -11.45 9.38
CA ALA A 139 -8.31 -10.56 10.31
C ALA A 139 -6.84 -10.98 10.53
N ILE A 140 -6.54 -12.29 10.64
CA ILE A 140 -5.15 -12.79 10.76
C ILE A 140 -4.36 -12.46 9.49
N GLU A 141 -4.93 -12.69 8.31
CA GLU A 141 -4.29 -12.40 7.03
C GLU A 141 -3.95 -10.91 6.92
N GLU A 142 -4.88 -10.03 7.28
CA GLU A 142 -4.68 -8.58 7.24
C GLU A 142 -3.61 -8.12 8.25
N VAL A 143 -3.61 -8.65 9.48
CA VAL A 143 -2.56 -8.35 10.46
C VAL A 143 -1.19 -8.80 9.96
N ALA A 144 -1.06 -10.00 9.41
CA ALA A 144 0.19 -10.49 8.86
C ALA A 144 0.70 -9.64 7.68
N ARG A 145 -0.22 -9.16 6.82
CA ARG A 145 0.12 -8.24 5.73
C ARG A 145 0.64 -6.91 6.26
N ILE A 146 -0.03 -6.29 7.24
CA ILE A 146 0.43 -5.04 7.86
C ILE A 146 1.83 -5.24 8.46
N TRP A 147 2.06 -6.37 9.13
CA TRP A 147 3.38 -6.70 9.66
C TRP A 147 4.43 -6.84 8.55
N ALA A 148 4.13 -7.48 7.42
CA ALA A 148 5.10 -7.68 6.35
C ALA A 148 5.52 -6.39 5.62
N ASP A 149 4.80 -5.28 5.80
CA ASP A 149 5.16 -4.00 5.18
C ASP A 149 6.35 -3.32 5.87
N SER A 150 6.38 -3.35 7.21
CA SER A 150 7.36 -2.61 8.01
C SER A 150 7.67 -3.24 9.37
N GLY A 151 7.22 -4.46 9.60
CA GLY A 151 7.34 -5.15 10.88
C GLY A 151 8.60 -5.98 10.99
N THR A 152 8.97 -6.24 12.24
CA THR A 152 10.08 -7.11 12.58
C THR A 152 9.70 -8.02 13.75
N VAL A 153 10.50 -9.05 13.99
CA VAL A 153 10.45 -9.84 15.22
C VAL A 153 11.49 -9.25 16.16
N ASP A 154 11.11 -8.96 17.40
CA ASP A 154 12.05 -8.43 18.38
C ASP A 154 13.22 -9.42 18.61
N PRO A 155 14.40 -8.95 19.06
CA PRO A 155 15.57 -9.82 19.24
C PRO A 155 15.36 -11.02 20.18
N SER A 156 14.39 -10.96 21.10
CA SER A 156 14.05 -12.09 21.97
C SER A 156 13.16 -13.14 21.33
N GLY A 157 12.57 -12.84 20.16
CA GLY A 157 11.65 -13.72 19.45
C GLY A 157 10.28 -13.85 20.12
N ARG A 158 9.90 -12.91 20.99
CA ARG A 158 8.67 -12.97 21.81
C ARG A 158 7.58 -12.01 21.36
N HIS A 159 7.95 -11.02 20.55
CA HIS A 159 7.05 -9.97 20.09
C HIS A 159 7.20 -9.74 18.59
N TYR A 160 6.05 -9.56 17.95
CA TYR A 160 5.96 -8.91 16.65
C TYR A 160 5.91 -7.40 16.88
N VAL A 161 6.82 -6.69 16.24
CA VAL A 161 6.88 -5.23 16.22
C VAL A 161 6.31 -4.76 14.88
N PHE A 162 5.30 -3.92 14.92
CA PHE A 162 4.67 -3.31 13.75
C PHE A 162 5.09 -1.85 13.65
N PHE A 163 5.19 -1.36 12.41
CA PHE A 163 5.59 0.02 12.12
C PHE A 163 6.97 0.36 12.72
N ASP A 164 7.94 -0.55 12.54
CA ASP A 164 9.30 -0.39 13.07
C ASP A 164 9.91 0.93 12.60
N ALA A 165 10.49 1.70 13.52
CA ALA A 165 11.07 3.02 13.27
C ALA A 165 10.12 4.11 12.71
N HIS A 166 8.79 3.94 12.82
CA HIS A 166 7.81 4.96 12.41
C HIS A 166 7.42 5.89 13.55
N ASP A 167 7.08 7.14 13.23
CA ASP A 167 6.49 8.06 14.20
C ASP A 167 4.97 7.84 14.38
N VAL A 168 4.34 8.60 15.27
CA VAL A 168 2.90 8.44 15.56
C VAL A 168 2.00 8.95 14.44
N GLU A 169 2.51 9.86 13.62
CA GLU A 169 1.81 10.48 12.50
C GLU A 169 1.92 9.63 11.23
N ASP A 170 2.96 8.81 11.13
CA ASP A 170 3.11 7.79 10.12
C ASP A 170 2.04 6.68 10.28
N ASP A 171 1.45 6.32 9.14
CA ASP A 171 0.55 5.18 8.95
C ASP A 171 -0.62 5.12 9.94
N ARG A 172 -1.10 6.29 10.39
CA ARG A 172 -2.18 6.42 11.38
C ARG A 172 -3.41 5.60 11.04
N ALA A 173 -3.79 5.53 9.76
CA ALA A 173 -4.94 4.73 9.35
C ALA A 173 -4.68 3.23 9.49
N GLU A 174 -3.53 2.71 9.02
CA GLU A 174 -3.16 1.29 9.15
C GLU A 174 -2.92 0.91 10.61
N ARG A 175 -2.39 1.82 11.42
CA ARG A 175 -2.27 1.65 12.87
C ARG A 175 -3.63 1.52 13.54
N ALA A 176 -4.57 2.41 13.22
CA ALA A 176 -5.92 2.34 13.77
C ALA A 176 -6.65 1.05 13.35
N GLU A 177 -6.44 0.60 12.11
CA GLU A 177 -6.90 -0.70 11.62
C GLU A 177 -6.30 -1.85 12.44
N LEU A 178 -4.96 -1.90 12.56
CA LEU A 178 -4.25 -2.93 13.33
C LEU A 178 -4.79 -3.02 14.76
N LEU A 179 -4.92 -1.88 15.44
CA LEU A 179 -5.40 -1.84 16.83
C LEU A 179 -6.80 -2.45 16.98
N LYS A 180 -7.67 -2.28 15.98
CA LYS A 180 -9.01 -2.90 15.98
C LYS A 180 -8.96 -4.39 15.67
N LEU A 181 -8.08 -4.82 14.77
CA LEU A 181 -7.92 -6.23 14.42
C LEU A 181 -7.33 -7.04 15.57
N ILE A 182 -6.30 -6.54 16.26
CA ILE A 182 -5.71 -7.26 17.41
C ILE A 182 -6.69 -7.34 18.59
N GLU A 183 -7.52 -6.31 18.79
CA GLU A 183 -8.63 -6.32 19.75
C GLU A 183 -9.64 -7.42 19.38
N PHE A 184 -10.08 -7.47 18.13
CA PHE A 184 -11.00 -8.48 17.62
C PHE A 184 -10.44 -9.92 17.74
N LEU A 185 -9.14 -10.10 17.50
CA LEU A 185 -8.45 -11.40 17.54
C LEU A 185 -8.06 -11.85 18.95
N GLY A 186 -8.18 -10.97 19.95
CA GLY A 186 -7.71 -11.21 21.32
C GLY A 186 -6.19 -11.35 21.43
N ILE A 187 -5.44 -10.68 20.55
CA ILE A 187 -3.97 -10.70 20.55
C ILE A 187 -3.46 -9.70 21.59
N GLU A 188 -2.54 -10.16 22.44
CA GLU A 188 -2.00 -9.37 23.54
C GLU A 188 -1.05 -8.27 23.02
N ARG A 189 -1.49 -7.01 23.12
CA ARG A 189 -0.63 -5.83 22.96
C ARG A 189 0.17 -5.60 24.24
N VAL A 190 1.45 -5.29 24.10
CA VAL A 190 2.35 -4.94 25.21
C VAL A 190 2.87 -3.51 25.07
N ASP A 191 3.35 -2.95 26.17
CA ASP A 191 4.02 -1.64 26.15
C ASP A 191 5.34 -1.75 25.40
N ALA A 192 5.61 -0.76 24.55
CA ALA A 192 6.89 -0.67 23.84
C ALA A 192 8.01 -0.34 24.85
N PRO A 193 9.23 -0.90 24.68
CA PRO A 193 10.42 -0.45 25.39
C PRO A 193 10.62 1.07 25.29
N ALA A 194 11.24 1.69 26.30
CA ALA A 194 11.36 3.15 26.40
C ALA A 194 12.16 3.79 25.25
N GLU A 195 13.05 3.01 24.63
CA GLU A 195 13.89 3.38 23.50
C GLU A 195 13.21 3.25 22.12
N SER A 196 12.01 2.69 22.07
CA SER A 196 11.28 2.40 20.83
C SER A 196 10.74 3.67 20.18
N ALA A 197 10.53 3.63 18.87
CA ALA A 197 9.85 4.73 18.20
C ALA A 197 8.40 4.83 18.73
N PRO A 198 7.86 6.05 18.90
CA PRO A 198 6.56 6.24 19.53
C PRO A 198 5.40 5.67 18.69
N GLY A 199 5.64 5.47 17.39
CA GLY A 199 4.74 4.82 16.46
C GLY A 199 4.95 3.32 16.36
N GLU A 200 5.60 2.63 17.29
CA GLU A 200 5.63 1.16 17.24
C GLU A 200 4.42 0.54 17.92
N VAL A 201 3.93 -0.60 17.39
CA VAL A 201 2.95 -1.44 18.08
C VAL A 201 3.56 -2.81 18.33
N TRP A 202 3.67 -3.15 19.62
CA TRP A 202 4.26 -4.39 20.08
C TRP A 202 3.15 -5.36 20.48
N VAL A 203 3.15 -6.54 19.89
CA VAL A 203 2.22 -7.62 20.25
C VAL A 203 2.99 -8.90 20.52
N ARG A 204 2.51 -9.69 21.48
CA ARG A 204 3.08 -10.99 21.77
C ARG A 204 2.93 -11.93 20.57
N THR A 205 3.93 -12.75 20.30
CA THR A 205 3.88 -13.75 19.23
C THR A 205 2.67 -14.66 19.38
N ASP A 206 1.99 -14.90 18.25
CA ASP A 206 0.81 -15.75 18.14
C ASP A 206 1.02 -16.75 17.00
N LYS A 207 0.82 -18.04 17.28
CA LYS A 207 1.01 -19.12 16.29
C LYS A 207 0.15 -18.96 15.03
N ARG A 208 -1.00 -18.30 15.16
CA ARG A 208 -1.88 -17.97 14.04
C ARG A 208 -1.20 -16.99 13.09
N LEU A 209 -0.44 -16.04 13.62
CA LEU A 209 0.35 -15.07 12.85
C LEU A 209 1.63 -15.69 12.29
N ASP A 210 2.31 -16.59 13.00
CA ASP A 210 3.58 -17.19 12.54
C ASP A 210 3.49 -17.75 11.11
N VAL A 211 2.38 -18.44 10.80
CA VAL A 211 2.17 -19.06 9.48
C VAL A 211 1.91 -18.03 8.40
N GLU A 212 1.09 -17.01 8.68
CA GLU A 212 0.74 -16.00 7.70
C GLU A 212 1.87 -14.99 7.49
N CYS A 213 2.57 -14.57 8.55
CA CYS A 213 3.76 -13.72 8.44
C CYS A 213 4.83 -14.36 7.55
N ALA A 214 5.07 -15.67 7.70
CA ALA A 214 6.00 -16.42 6.83
C ALA A 214 5.56 -16.52 5.36
N ARG A 215 4.28 -16.31 5.05
CA ARG A 215 3.78 -16.28 3.66
C ARG A 215 3.94 -14.92 3.02
N TRP A 216 3.96 -13.86 3.82
CA TRP A 216 4.08 -12.49 3.37
C TRP A 216 5.53 -11.96 3.37
N SER A 217 6.43 -12.55 4.18
CA SER A 217 7.87 -12.29 4.19
C SER A 217 8.61 -12.96 3.02
#